data_AF-A0A2H9Q5C7-F1
#
_entry.id   AF-A0A2H9Q5C7-F1
#
_cell.length_a   1.000
_cell.length_b   1.000
_cell.length_c   1.000
_cell.angle_alpha   90.00
_cell.angle_beta   90.00
_cell.angle_gamma   90.00
#
_symmetry.space_group_name_H-M   'P 1'
#
loop_
_entity.id
_entity.type
_entity.pdbx_description
1 polymer ?
#
loop_
_entity_poly.entity_id
_entity_poly.type
_entity_poly.pdbx_seq_one_letter_code
_entity_poly.pdbx_strand_id
1 'polypeptide(L)'
;VMVGWMIYGAIVATLLGTYFSLLISFVSLKDIFKGEEIKSKNPGIYAYSAPVFVAIIAVIVFYSIDVIIAKIFFSAEMAGYYAVASMIAKVIFFGTQPISKAMFPIASESKNGEKKKKVFKYALLLLGGLIIIGLLIVYLLPGLLINIFSGKDIPQITNILILPAIATSIISLTNLNILYKLSQGRVKGCFYLPIFIVIEVVLMSVFSSSIASFSLAFVISSIIFFLGSIILHR
;
A
#
# COMPACT_ATOMS: atom_id res chain seq x y z
N VAL A 1 5.45 27.86 -4.58
CA VAL A 1 6.31 28.74 -3.77
C VAL A 1 6.67 30.02 -4.51
N MET A 2 7.18 29.97 -5.76
CA MET A 2 7.53 31.18 -6.54
C MET A 2 6.35 32.10 -6.93
N VAL A 3 5.13 31.58 -7.10
CA VAL A 3 3.93 32.36 -7.50
C VAL A 3 3.04 32.72 -6.28
N GLY A 4 3.46 32.42 -5.06
CA GLY A 4 2.68 32.72 -3.84
C GLY A 4 1.46 31.82 -3.59
N TRP A 5 1.14 30.87 -4.48
CA TRP A 5 -0.05 30.01 -4.36
C TRP A 5 0.03 28.90 -3.28
N MET A 6 1.10 28.86 -2.48
CA MET A 6 1.31 27.91 -1.37
C MET A 6 0.81 26.49 -1.69
N ILE A 7 -0.15 25.98 -0.91
CA ILE A 7 -0.74 24.63 -1.05
C ILE A 7 -1.69 24.54 -2.24
N TYR A 8 -2.43 25.62 -2.56
CA TYR A 8 -3.36 25.65 -3.69
C TYR A 8 -2.66 25.40 -5.02
N GLY A 9 -1.43 25.90 -5.19
CA GLY A 9 -0.62 25.62 -6.37
C GLY A 9 -0.32 24.13 -6.55
N ALA A 10 -0.03 23.40 -5.47
CA ALA A 10 0.20 21.97 -5.52
C ALA A 10 -1.08 21.18 -5.87
N ILE A 11 -2.23 21.60 -5.32
CA ILE A 11 -3.53 20.99 -5.62
C ILE A 11 -3.89 21.20 -7.11
N VAL A 12 -3.77 22.43 -7.61
CA VAL A 12 -4.07 22.74 -9.01
C VAL A 12 -3.12 22.01 -9.95
N ALA A 13 -1.81 21.98 -9.63
CA ALA A 13 -0.83 21.27 -10.46
C ALA A 13 -1.09 19.76 -10.52
N THR A 14 -1.47 19.12 -9.42
CA THR A 14 -1.80 17.68 -9.40
C THR A 14 -3.08 17.37 -10.19
N LEU A 15 -4.10 18.21 -10.08
CA LEU A 15 -5.33 18.10 -10.88
C LEU A 15 -5.05 18.27 -12.38
N LEU A 16 -4.36 19.35 -12.75
CA LEU A 16 -4.00 19.62 -14.16
C LEU A 16 -3.09 18.54 -14.73
N GLY A 17 -2.12 18.06 -13.96
CA GLY A 17 -1.23 16.97 -14.38
C GLY A 17 -1.99 15.67 -14.64
N THR A 18 -2.97 15.35 -13.80
CA THR A 18 -3.83 14.17 -13.98
C THR A 18 -4.72 14.31 -15.22
N TYR A 19 -5.31 15.49 -15.41
CA TYR A 19 -6.11 15.77 -16.61
C TYR A 19 -5.27 15.71 -17.88
N PHE A 20 -4.07 16.29 -17.87
CA PHE A 20 -3.16 16.27 -19.00
C PHE A 20 -2.67 14.85 -19.32
N SER A 21 -2.38 14.04 -18.31
CA SER A 21 -2.04 12.63 -18.48
C SER A 21 -3.20 11.82 -19.10
N LEU A 22 -4.44 12.09 -18.68
CA LEU A 22 -5.64 11.50 -19.29
C LEU A 22 -5.78 11.90 -20.76
N LEU A 23 -5.53 13.17 -21.10
CA LEU A 23 -5.55 13.66 -22.48
C LEU A 23 -4.52 12.95 -23.36
N ILE A 24 -3.29 12.77 -22.85
CA ILE A 24 -2.24 12.04 -23.57
C ILE A 24 -2.62 10.56 -23.75
N SER A 25 -3.28 9.95 -22.75
CA SER A 25 -3.71 8.55 -22.84
C SER A 25 -4.62 8.28 -24.06
N PHE A 26 -5.48 9.24 -24.44
CA PHE A 26 -6.31 9.11 -25.65
C PHE A 26 -5.50 8.97 -26.94
N VAL A 27 -4.27 9.51 -26.99
CA VAL A 27 -3.38 9.35 -28.15
C VAL A 27 -2.97 7.89 -28.32
N SER A 28 -2.65 7.19 -27.22
CA SER A 28 -2.31 5.77 -27.23
C SER A 28 -3.51 4.85 -27.50
N LEU A 29 -4.73 5.34 -27.24
CA LEU A 29 -5.99 4.60 -27.47
C LEU A 29 -6.56 4.78 -28.89
N LYS A 30 -5.94 5.61 -29.76
CA LYS A 30 -6.46 5.92 -31.10
C LYS A 30 -6.75 4.67 -31.95
N ASP A 31 -5.96 3.61 -31.78
CA ASP A 31 -6.14 2.36 -32.54
C ASP A 31 -7.31 1.53 -32.01
N ILE A 32 -7.65 1.65 -30.72
CA ILE A 32 -8.77 0.95 -30.09
C ILE A 32 -10.11 1.61 -30.48
N PHE A 33 -10.15 2.94 -30.59
CA PHE A 33 -11.34 3.67 -31.02
C PHE A 33 -11.73 3.43 -32.49
N LYS A 34 -10.82 2.89 -33.30
CA LYS A 34 -11.08 2.52 -34.70
C LYS A 34 -11.64 1.10 -34.86
N GLY A 35 -11.65 0.29 -33.81
CA GLY A 35 -12.17 -1.07 -33.84
C GLY A 35 -13.70 -1.12 -33.84
N GLU A 36 -14.28 -2.18 -34.41
CA GLU A 36 -15.72 -2.42 -34.32
C GLU A 36 -16.14 -2.76 -32.88
N GLU A 37 -17.21 -2.12 -32.39
CA GLU A 37 -17.76 -2.40 -31.07
C GLU A 37 -18.40 -3.80 -31.02
N ILE A 38 -17.69 -4.77 -30.46
CA ILE A 38 -18.26 -6.07 -30.16
C ILE A 38 -19.02 -5.96 -28.83
N LYS A 39 -20.36 -6.00 -28.88
CA LYS A 39 -21.21 -6.04 -27.68
C LYS A 39 -20.98 -7.34 -26.90
N SER A 40 -20.03 -7.31 -25.97
CA SER A 40 -19.79 -8.39 -25.01
C SER A 40 -20.74 -8.24 -23.81
N LYS A 41 -21.75 -9.11 -23.72
CA LYS A 41 -22.52 -9.30 -22.48
C LYS A 41 -21.65 -10.09 -21.50
N ASN A 42 -20.75 -9.41 -20.80
CA ASN A 42 -19.92 -10.04 -19.77
C ASN A 42 -20.35 -9.57 -18.37
N PRO A 43 -21.50 -10.05 -17.85
CA PRO A 43 -22.01 -9.67 -16.53
C PRO A 43 -21.03 -10.04 -15.39
N GLY A 44 -20.06 -10.91 -15.66
CA GLY A 44 -19.00 -11.28 -14.72
C GLY A 44 -17.99 -10.17 -14.40
N ILE A 45 -17.89 -9.10 -15.21
CA ILE A 45 -16.94 -8.00 -14.95
C ILE A 45 -17.32 -7.28 -13.66
N TYR A 46 -18.57 -6.84 -13.52
CA TYR A 46 -19.04 -6.13 -12.32
C TYR A 46 -18.96 -6.99 -11.06
N ALA A 47 -19.28 -8.29 -11.17
CA ALA A 47 -19.19 -9.24 -10.07
C ALA A 47 -17.75 -9.47 -9.59
N TYR A 48 -16.76 -9.35 -10.49
CA TYR A 48 -15.33 -9.43 -10.14
C TYR A 48 -14.78 -8.08 -9.66
N SER A 49 -15.25 -6.96 -10.21
CA SER A 49 -14.80 -5.61 -9.86
C SER A 49 -15.12 -5.24 -8.41
N ALA A 50 -16.30 -5.60 -7.90
CA ALA A 50 -16.70 -5.24 -6.53
C ALA A 50 -15.76 -5.83 -5.45
N PRO A 51 -15.45 -7.14 -5.45
CA PRO A 51 -14.47 -7.71 -4.52
C PRO A 51 -13.07 -7.12 -4.66
N VAL A 52 -12.61 -6.88 -5.90
CA VAL A 52 -11.30 -6.26 -6.16
C VAL A 52 -11.26 -4.84 -5.57
N PHE A 53 -12.32 -4.06 -5.77
CA PHE A 53 -12.46 -2.72 -5.22
C PHE A 53 -12.42 -2.74 -3.69
N VAL A 54 -13.16 -3.65 -3.05
CA VAL A 54 -13.12 -3.84 -1.58
C VAL A 54 -11.71 -4.20 -1.12
N ALA A 55 -11.01 -5.12 -1.80
CA ALA A 55 -9.66 -5.51 -1.43
C ALA A 55 -8.65 -4.36 -1.53
N ILE A 56 -8.71 -3.59 -2.63
CA ILE A 56 -7.83 -2.44 -2.86
C ILE A 56 -8.11 -1.35 -1.81
N ILE A 57 -9.38 -1.01 -1.58
CA ILE A 57 -9.74 -0.06 -0.53
C ILE A 57 -9.28 -0.55 0.84
N ALA A 58 -9.46 -1.85 1.13
CA ALA A 58 -9.07 -2.39 2.42
C ALA A 58 -7.57 -2.19 2.66
N VAL A 59 -6.72 -2.52 1.67
CA VAL A 59 -5.28 -2.29 1.74
C VAL A 59 -4.95 -0.79 1.88
N ILE A 60 -5.61 0.07 1.10
CA ILE A 60 -5.38 1.54 1.13
C ILE A 60 -5.69 2.13 2.50
N VAL A 61 -6.86 1.80 3.05
CA VAL A 61 -7.27 2.28 4.36
C VAL A 61 -6.35 1.71 5.42
N PHE A 62 -6.02 0.42 5.37
CA PHE A 62 -5.15 -0.24 6.35
C PHE A 62 -3.79 0.47 6.45
N TYR A 63 -3.09 0.71 5.34
CA TYR A 63 -1.81 1.42 5.46
C TYR A 63 -1.94 2.91 5.76
N SER A 64 -3.12 3.53 5.63
CA SER A 64 -3.29 4.99 5.75
C SER A 64 -3.94 5.46 7.06
N ILE A 65 -4.68 4.58 7.73
CA ILE A 65 -5.48 4.93 8.91
C ILE A 65 -4.59 5.22 10.14
N ASP A 66 -3.40 4.62 10.18
CA ASP A 66 -2.39 4.80 11.22
C ASP A 66 -2.12 6.27 11.57
N VAL A 67 -1.93 7.13 10.56
CA VAL A 67 -1.65 8.56 10.73
C VAL A 67 -2.88 9.31 11.26
N ILE A 68 -4.09 8.91 10.85
CA ILE A 68 -5.34 9.51 11.32
C ILE A 68 -5.52 9.19 12.81
N ILE A 69 -5.32 7.92 13.19
CA ILE A 69 -5.40 7.49 14.59
C ILE A 69 -4.34 8.22 15.43
N ALA A 70 -3.09 8.31 14.94
CA ALA A 70 -2.03 9.02 15.64
C ALA A 70 -2.39 10.49 15.94
N LYS A 71 -3.06 11.17 15.00
CA LYS A 71 -3.55 12.55 15.17
C LYS A 71 -4.64 12.68 16.23
N ILE A 72 -5.44 11.63 16.45
CA ILE A 72 -6.52 11.63 17.45
C ILE A 72 -5.95 11.47 18.86
N PHE A 73 -4.94 10.61 19.04
CA PHE A 73 -4.45 10.22 20.36
C PHE A 73 -3.20 10.99 20.83
N PHE A 74 -2.37 11.50 19.92
CA PHE A 74 -1.13 12.20 20.28
C PHE A 74 -1.24 13.71 20.12
N SER A 75 -0.36 14.45 20.81
CA SER A 75 -0.20 15.89 20.60
C SER A 75 0.19 16.19 19.15
N ALA A 76 -0.09 17.40 18.66
CA ALA A 76 0.19 17.79 17.28
C ALA A 76 1.66 17.58 16.88
N GLU A 77 2.59 17.80 17.82
CA GLU A 77 4.02 17.56 17.63
C GLU A 77 4.34 16.07 17.45
N MET A 78 3.85 15.23 18.38
CA MET A 78 4.09 13.78 18.37
C MET A 78 3.41 13.09 17.18
N ALA A 79 2.20 13.51 16.83
CA ALA A 79 1.51 13.05 15.62
C ALA A 79 2.29 13.46 14.35
N GLY A 80 2.91 14.65 14.33
CA GLY A 80 3.79 15.09 13.26
C GLY A 80 5.03 14.20 13.11
N TYR A 81 5.71 13.87 14.22
CA TYR A 81 6.85 12.95 14.22
C TYR A 81 6.48 11.56 13.71
N TYR A 82 5.35 11.02 14.17
CA TYR A 82 4.85 9.74 13.67
C TYR A 82 4.47 9.80 12.18
N ALA A 83 3.84 10.88 11.72
CA ALA A 83 3.44 11.04 10.32
C ALA A 83 4.66 11.01 9.39
N VAL A 84 5.76 11.67 9.77
CA VAL A 84 7.04 11.57 9.04
C VAL A 84 7.56 10.14 9.04
N ALA A 85 7.62 9.49 10.21
CA ALA A 85 8.11 8.11 10.32
C ALA A 85 7.30 7.15 9.42
N SER A 86 5.97 7.27 9.47
CA SER A 86 5.03 6.49 8.67
C SER A 86 5.21 6.75 7.17
N MET A 87 5.42 8.02 6.77
CA MET A 87 5.67 8.38 5.38
C MET A 87 6.97 7.77 4.83
N ILE A 88 8.06 7.83 5.60
CA ILE A 88 9.34 7.20 5.24
C ILE A 88 9.15 5.67 5.13
N ALA A 89 8.49 5.05 6.10
CA ALA A 89 8.21 3.62 6.09
C ALA A 89 7.41 3.18 4.85
N LYS A 90 6.39 3.95 4.46
CA LYS A 90 5.54 3.68 3.29
C LYS A 90 6.30 3.67 1.96
N VAL A 91 7.51 4.26 1.90
CA VAL A 91 8.38 4.15 0.72
C VAL A 91 8.68 2.68 0.38
N ILE A 92 8.80 1.80 1.37
CA ILE A 92 9.00 0.36 1.14
C ILE A 92 7.77 -0.25 0.43
N PHE A 93 6.57 0.10 0.89
CA PHE A 93 5.32 -0.36 0.28
C PHE A 93 5.16 0.16 -1.16
N PHE A 94 5.40 1.45 -1.39
CA PHE A 94 5.32 2.02 -2.73
C PHE A 94 6.43 1.52 -3.65
N GLY A 95 7.63 1.25 -3.13
CA GLY A 95 8.76 0.71 -3.89
C GLY A 95 8.53 -0.74 -4.34
N THR A 96 7.75 -1.53 -3.59
CA THR A 96 7.46 -2.94 -3.92
C THR A 96 6.20 -3.12 -4.78
N GLN A 97 5.31 -2.12 -4.85
CA GLN A 97 4.09 -2.13 -5.66
C GLN A 97 4.26 -2.56 -7.13
N PRO A 98 5.29 -2.11 -7.88
CA PRO A 98 5.47 -2.51 -9.28
C PRO A 98 5.58 -4.04 -9.45
N ILE A 99 6.20 -4.74 -8.50
CA ILE A 99 6.35 -6.20 -8.54
C ILE A 99 4.97 -6.87 -8.45
N SER A 100 4.14 -6.47 -7.48
CA SER A 100 2.80 -7.02 -7.32
C SER A 100 1.91 -6.73 -8.53
N LYS A 101 2.00 -5.51 -9.07
CA LYS A 101 1.23 -5.08 -10.25
C LYS A 101 1.66 -5.81 -11.53
N ALA A 102 2.95 -6.08 -11.72
CA ALA A 102 3.44 -6.87 -12.86
C ALA A 102 3.08 -8.35 -12.72
N MET A 103 3.14 -8.90 -11.50
CA MET A 103 2.76 -10.29 -11.23
C MET A 103 1.28 -10.56 -11.57
N PHE A 104 0.39 -9.61 -11.33
CA PHE A 104 -1.06 -9.79 -11.48
C PHE A 104 -1.51 -10.21 -12.89
N PRO A 105 -1.20 -9.47 -13.98
CA PRO A 105 -1.59 -9.86 -15.33
C PRO A 105 -0.89 -11.15 -15.78
N ILE A 106 0.40 -11.32 -15.49
CA ILE A 106 1.18 -12.51 -15.86
C ILE A 106 0.56 -13.78 -15.24
N ALA A 107 0.18 -13.71 -13.97
CA ALA A 107 -0.46 -14.82 -13.28
C ALA A 107 -1.92 -15.03 -13.73
N SER A 108 -2.63 -13.98 -14.13
CA SER A 108 -4.01 -14.08 -14.62
C SER A 108 -4.10 -14.75 -15.99
N GLU A 109 -3.17 -14.43 -16.90
CA GLU A 109 -3.14 -14.94 -18.28
C GLU A 109 -2.70 -16.41 -18.36
N SER A 110 -1.84 -16.86 -17.43
CA SER A 110 -1.33 -18.24 -17.44
C SER A 110 -2.42 -19.27 -17.15
N LYS A 111 -2.78 -20.13 -18.12
CA LYS A 111 -3.71 -21.26 -17.88
C LYS A 111 -3.10 -22.41 -17.07
N ASN A 112 -1.78 -22.46 -16.93
CA ASN A 112 -1.07 -23.49 -16.18
C ASN A 112 -0.85 -23.06 -14.71
N GLY A 113 -1.39 -23.85 -13.77
CA GLY A 113 -1.29 -23.60 -12.33
C GLY A 113 0.14 -23.64 -11.78
N GLU A 114 1.04 -24.45 -12.35
CA GLU A 114 2.45 -24.47 -11.94
C GLU A 114 3.18 -23.19 -12.36
N LYS A 115 2.90 -22.69 -13.57
CA LYS A 115 3.46 -21.41 -14.04
C LYS A 115 2.99 -20.26 -13.13
N LYS A 116 1.71 -20.23 -12.72
CA LYS A 116 1.20 -19.23 -11.74
C LYS A 116 1.99 -19.27 -10.42
N LYS A 117 2.21 -20.47 -9.87
CA LYS A 117 2.99 -20.65 -8.64
C LYS A 117 4.45 -20.20 -8.79
N LYS A 118 5.08 -20.49 -9.92
CA LYS A 118 6.45 -20.02 -10.22
C LYS A 118 6.51 -18.49 -10.28
N VAL A 119 5.58 -17.85 -10.98
CA VAL A 119 5.49 -16.38 -11.06
C VAL A 119 5.35 -15.76 -9.68
N PHE A 120 4.46 -16.29 -8.84
CA PHE A 120 4.31 -15.83 -7.45
C PHE A 120 5.59 -16.02 -6.63
N LYS A 121 6.27 -17.17 -6.76
CA LYS A 121 7.53 -17.42 -6.06
C LYS A 121 8.62 -16.43 -6.46
N TYR A 122 8.76 -16.12 -7.75
CA TYR A 122 9.72 -15.10 -8.21
C TYR A 122 9.34 -13.70 -7.71
N ALA A 123 8.07 -13.33 -7.79
CA ALA A 123 7.59 -12.06 -7.25
C ALA A 123 7.85 -11.94 -5.75
N LEU A 124 7.62 -13.02 -4.98
CA LEU A 124 7.88 -13.08 -3.54
C LEU A 124 9.38 -12.95 -3.22
N LEU A 125 10.26 -13.59 -4.00
CA LEU A 125 11.71 -13.49 -3.81
C LEU A 125 12.22 -12.08 -4.11
N LEU A 126 11.80 -11.49 -5.23
CA LEU A 126 12.19 -10.13 -5.59
C LEU A 126 11.68 -9.09 -4.58
N LEU A 127 10.40 -9.21 -4.20
CA LEU A 127 9.78 -8.33 -3.22
C LEU A 127 10.43 -8.50 -1.84
N GLY A 128 10.70 -9.73 -1.41
CA GLY A 128 11.41 -10.01 -0.17
C GLY A 128 12.83 -9.43 -0.15
N GLY A 129 13.57 -9.53 -1.27
CA GLY A 129 14.87 -8.90 -1.42
C GLY A 129 14.81 -7.38 -1.28
N LEU A 130 13.85 -6.72 -1.94
CA LEU A 130 13.65 -5.27 -1.79
C LEU A 130 13.25 -4.86 -0.38
N ILE A 131 12.40 -5.64 0.29
CA ILE A 131 12.03 -5.40 1.69
C ILE A 131 13.27 -5.46 2.59
N ILE A 132 14.10 -6.49 2.43
CA ILE A 132 15.32 -6.65 3.24
C ILE A 132 16.26 -5.45 3.02
N ILE A 133 16.47 -5.05 1.77
CA ILE A 133 17.28 -3.87 1.43
C ILE A 133 16.67 -2.60 2.05
N GLY A 134 15.36 -2.40 1.91
CA GLY A 134 14.65 -1.24 2.47
C GLY A 134 14.75 -1.16 3.99
N LEU A 135 14.54 -2.27 4.69
CA LEU A 135 14.68 -2.35 6.15
C LEU A 135 16.14 -2.13 6.58
N LEU A 136 17.11 -2.66 5.83
CA LEU A 136 18.53 -2.44 6.11
C LEU A 136 18.90 -0.96 5.98
N ILE A 137 18.40 -0.26 4.95
CA ILE A 137 18.62 1.18 4.77
C ILE A 137 17.97 1.96 5.92
N VAL A 138 16.74 1.62 6.29
CA VAL A 138 16.05 2.26 7.42
C VAL A 138 16.80 2.06 8.74
N TYR A 139 17.37 0.87 8.96
CA TYR A 139 18.11 0.55 10.17
C TYR A 139 19.50 1.21 10.22
N LEU A 140 20.25 1.21 9.12
CA LEU A 140 21.62 1.73 9.07
C LEU A 140 21.67 3.25 8.93
N LEU A 141 20.70 3.87 8.26
CA LEU A 141 20.72 5.29 7.88
C LEU A 141 19.44 6.06 8.27
N PRO A 142 18.86 5.88 9.47
CA PRO A 142 17.61 6.54 9.86
C PRO A 142 17.72 8.06 9.84
N GLY A 143 18.80 8.64 10.39
CA GLY A 143 19.01 10.09 10.44
C GLY A 143 19.09 10.74 9.05
N LEU A 144 19.67 10.06 8.07
CA LEU A 144 19.73 10.55 6.68
C LEU A 144 18.33 10.58 6.05
N LEU A 145 17.53 9.51 6.23
CA LEU A 145 16.15 9.47 5.74
C LEU A 145 15.30 10.57 6.39
N ILE A 146 15.44 10.75 7.70
CA ILE A 146 14.70 11.78 8.45
C ILE A 146 15.12 13.17 7.97
N ASN A 147 16.41 13.42 7.77
CA ASN A 147 16.89 14.71 7.29
C ASN A 147 16.41 15.02 5.86
N ILE A 148 16.34 14.03 4.96
CA ILE A 148 15.78 14.22 3.61
C ILE A 148 14.31 14.64 3.66
N PHE A 149 13.50 14.03 4.54
CA PHE A 149 12.06 14.26 4.60
C PHE A 149 11.66 15.46 5.48
N SER A 150 12.37 15.67 6.60
CA SER A 150 12.06 16.70 7.60
C SER A 150 12.97 17.92 7.53
N GLY A 151 14.11 17.84 6.84
CA GLY A 151 15.14 18.89 6.80
C GLY A 151 15.94 19.08 8.10
N LYS A 152 15.69 18.24 9.11
CA LYS A 152 16.36 18.25 10.42
C LYS A 152 16.43 16.82 10.96
N ASP A 153 17.48 16.51 11.70
CA ASP A 153 17.56 15.25 12.45
C ASP A 153 16.74 15.36 13.74
N ILE A 154 15.80 14.43 13.93
CA ILE A 154 14.86 14.41 15.05
C ILE A 154 15.00 13.05 15.75
N PRO A 155 15.71 12.98 16.88
CA PRO A 155 16.02 11.72 17.57
C PRO A 155 14.78 10.88 17.92
N GLN A 156 13.64 11.53 18.20
CA GLN A 156 12.37 10.87 18.50
C GLN A 156 11.87 10.03 17.33
N ILE A 157 12.11 10.47 16.09
CA ILE A 157 11.72 9.75 14.87
C ILE A 157 12.65 8.55 14.64
N THR A 158 13.95 8.74 14.87
CA THR A 158 14.98 7.71 14.68
C THR A 158 14.67 6.43 15.47
N ASN A 159 14.22 6.57 16.72
CA ASN A 159 13.94 5.42 17.58
C ASN A 159 12.68 4.64 17.20
N ILE A 160 11.72 5.28 16.54
CA ILE A 160 10.43 4.67 16.20
C ILE A 160 10.39 4.15 14.76
N LEU A 161 11.18 4.72 13.85
CA LEU A 161 11.07 4.55 12.40
C LEU A 161 11.09 3.08 11.94
N ILE A 162 11.88 2.24 12.61
CA ILE A 162 12.00 0.82 12.24
C ILE A 162 10.68 0.06 12.41
N LEU A 163 9.83 0.42 13.38
CA LEU A 163 8.59 -0.31 13.65
C LEU A 163 7.54 -0.10 12.54
N PRO A 164 7.18 1.14 12.13
CA PRO A 164 6.35 1.35 10.95
C PRO A 164 6.96 0.78 9.66
N ALA A 165 8.29 0.78 9.51
CA ALA A 165 8.97 0.18 8.35
C ALA A 165 8.74 -1.35 8.29
N ILE A 166 8.81 -2.04 9.43
CA ILE A 166 8.47 -3.47 9.52
C ILE A 166 6.98 -3.68 9.20
N ALA A 167 6.08 -2.88 9.78
CA ALA A 167 4.65 -2.99 9.54
C ALA A 167 4.30 -2.85 8.04
N THR A 168 4.78 -1.78 7.39
CA THR A 168 4.58 -1.53 5.96
C THR A 168 5.24 -2.59 5.05
N SER A 169 6.35 -3.17 5.47
CA SER A 169 6.96 -4.33 4.80
C SER A 169 6.03 -5.55 4.82
N ILE A 170 5.38 -5.82 5.96
CA ILE A 170 4.41 -6.90 6.08
C ILE A 170 3.16 -6.61 5.23
N ILE A 171 2.67 -5.36 5.23
CA ILE A 171 1.57 -4.94 4.35
C ILE A 171 1.93 -5.15 2.87
N SER A 172 3.19 -4.96 2.48
CA SER A 172 3.67 -5.22 1.11
C SER A 172 3.53 -6.70 0.72
N LEU A 173 3.87 -7.61 1.64
CA LEU A 173 3.65 -9.05 1.48
C LEU A 173 2.16 -9.39 1.40
N THR A 174 1.34 -8.77 2.24
CA THR A 174 -0.12 -8.93 2.23
C THR A 174 -0.71 -8.50 0.89
N ASN A 175 -0.29 -7.34 0.37
CA ASN A 175 -0.73 -6.84 -0.92
C ASN A 175 -0.34 -7.79 -2.06
N LEU A 176 0.90 -8.29 -2.10
CA LEU A 176 1.31 -9.30 -3.08
C LEU A 176 0.43 -10.55 -3.02
N ASN A 177 0.15 -11.06 -1.82
CA ASN A 177 -0.70 -12.24 -1.64
C ASN A 177 -2.15 -11.98 -2.11
N ILE A 178 -2.74 -10.84 -1.75
CA ILE A 178 -4.09 -10.45 -2.18
C ILE A 178 -4.16 -10.37 -3.71
N LEU A 179 -3.23 -9.64 -4.37
CA LEU A 179 -3.20 -9.56 -5.83
C LEU A 179 -3.01 -10.94 -6.47
N TYR A 180 -2.19 -11.81 -5.88
CA TYR A 180 -2.03 -13.17 -6.39
C TYR A 180 -3.31 -13.99 -6.31
N LYS A 181 -4.05 -13.92 -5.20
CA LYS A 181 -5.34 -14.60 -5.05
C LYS A 181 -6.39 -14.06 -6.03
N LEU A 182 -6.42 -12.74 -6.22
CA LEU A 182 -7.28 -12.11 -7.22
C LEU A 182 -6.94 -12.58 -8.64
N SER A 183 -5.66 -12.76 -8.99
CA SER A 183 -5.23 -13.30 -10.30
C SER A 183 -5.65 -14.76 -10.54
N GLN A 184 -6.03 -15.48 -9.47
CA GLN A 184 -6.61 -16.83 -9.55
C GLN A 184 -8.14 -16.84 -9.60
N GLY A 185 -8.80 -15.68 -9.58
CA GLY A 185 -10.25 -15.56 -9.48
C GLY A 185 -10.82 -15.82 -8.08
N ARG A 186 -9.96 -15.92 -7.05
CA ARG A 186 -10.39 -16.17 -5.66
C ARG A 186 -10.80 -14.85 -5.00
N VAL A 187 -12.06 -14.47 -5.15
CA VAL A 187 -12.58 -13.16 -4.72
C VAL A 187 -13.40 -13.18 -3.42
N LYS A 188 -13.85 -14.36 -2.96
CA LYS A 188 -14.74 -14.47 -1.79
C LYS A 188 -14.13 -13.93 -0.50
N GLY A 189 -12.83 -14.17 -0.29
CA GLY A 189 -12.10 -13.71 0.89
C GLY A 189 -11.96 -12.19 1.00
N CYS A 190 -12.17 -11.45 -0.10
CA CYS A 190 -11.95 -10.01 -0.15
C CYS A 190 -12.95 -9.23 0.72
N PHE A 191 -14.19 -9.71 0.86
CA PHE A 191 -15.21 -9.06 1.68
C PHE A 191 -14.92 -9.11 3.19
N TYR A 192 -14.04 -10.01 3.63
CA TYR A 192 -13.63 -10.10 5.03
C TYR A 192 -12.42 -9.23 5.36
N LEU A 193 -11.73 -8.67 4.35
CA LEU A 193 -10.55 -7.82 4.57
C LEU A 193 -10.82 -6.56 5.42
N PRO A 194 -11.99 -5.88 5.29
CA PRO A 194 -12.30 -4.72 6.13
C PRO A 194 -12.32 -4.99 7.64
N ILE A 195 -12.53 -6.25 8.07
CA ILE A 195 -12.50 -6.62 9.48
C ILE A 195 -11.12 -6.33 10.09
N PHE A 196 -10.04 -6.48 9.32
CA PHE A 196 -8.68 -6.20 9.82
C PHE A 196 -8.43 -4.71 10.03
N ILE A 197 -9.12 -3.83 9.31
CA ILE A 197 -9.07 -2.38 9.57
C ILE A 197 -9.68 -2.10 10.95
N VAL A 198 -10.80 -2.74 11.27
CA VAL A 198 -11.42 -2.58 12.60
C VAL A 198 -10.47 -3.09 13.69
N ILE A 199 -9.83 -4.24 13.49
CA ILE A 199 -8.84 -4.79 14.41
C ILE A 199 -7.65 -3.82 14.58
N GLU A 200 -7.14 -3.25 13.49
CA GLU A 200 -6.07 -2.26 13.52
C GLU A 200 -6.47 -1.01 14.32
N VAL A 201 -7.65 -0.44 14.03
CA VAL A 201 -8.17 0.72 14.74
C VAL A 201 -8.29 0.43 16.25
N VAL A 202 -8.83 -0.74 16.62
CA VAL A 202 -8.99 -1.13 18.03
C VAL A 202 -7.63 -1.31 18.70
N LEU A 203 -6.71 -2.07 18.10
CA LEU A 203 -5.38 -2.30 18.66
C LEU A 203 -4.63 -0.98 18.83
N MET A 204 -4.59 -0.13 17.81
CA MET A 204 -3.87 1.14 17.87
C MET A 204 -4.51 2.13 18.85
N SER A 205 -5.84 2.08 19.04
CA SER A 205 -6.53 2.90 20.04
C SER A 205 -6.21 2.45 21.47
N VAL A 206 -6.15 1.14 21.73
CA VAL A 206 -5.83 0.58 23.06
C VAL A 206 -4.35 0.80 23.41
N PHE A 207 -3.44 0.66 22.45
CA PHE A 207 -2.00 0.79 22.66
C PHE A 207 -1.46 2.21 22.38
N SER A 208 -2.25 3.24 22.68
CA SER A 208 -1.96 4.66 22.40
C SER A 208 -1.20 5.41 23.51
N SER A 209 -0.79 4.72 24.58
CA SER A 209 -0.08 5.34 25.72
C SER A 209 1.33 5.85 25.39
N SER A 210 1.99 5.27 24.37
CA SER A 210 3.28 5.72 23.87
C SER A 210 3.38 5.52 22.36
N ILE A 211 4.25 6.27 21.67
CA ILE A 211 4.47 6.05 20.23
C ILE A 211 5.08 4.66 19.96
N ALA A 212 5.91 4.15 20.87
CA ALA A 212 6.52 2.85 20.73
C ALA A 212 5.47 1.72 20.79
N SER A 213 4.59 1.74 21.81
CA SER A 213 3.48 0.78 21.92
C SER A 213 2.52 0.88 20.74
N PHE A 214 2.26 2.09 20.27
CA PHE A 214 1.41 2.35 19.11
C PHE A 214 1.99 1.77 17.82
N SER A 215 3.29 1.98 17.60
CA SER A 215 4.01 1.43 16.44
C SER A 215 4.11 -0.10 16.50
N LEU A 216 4.26 -0.66 17.69
CA LEU A 216 4.23 -2.11 17.90
C LEU A 216 2.83 -2.69 17.61
N ALA A 217 1.76 -2.01 18.03
CA ALA A 217 0.40 -2.40 17.71
C ALA A 217 0.14 -2.40 16.19
N PHE A 218 0.73 -1.45 15.45
CA PHE A 218 0.69 -1.42 13.99
C PHE A 218 1.44 -2.60 13.35
N VAL A 219 2.56 -3.04 13.92
CA VAL A 219 3.25 -4.26 13.48
C VAL A 219 2.36 -5.49 13.72
N ILE A 220 1.78 -5.61 14.92
CA ILE A 220 0.89 -6.73 15.26
C ILE A 220 -0.33 -6.77 14.34
N SER A 221 -1.00 -5.63 14.12
CA SER A 221 -2.15 -5.56 13.21
C SER A 221 -1.76 -6.00 11.81
N SER A 222 -0.59 -5.57 11.32
CA SER A 222 -0.05 -5.95 10.00
C SER A 222 0.20 -7.45 9.88
N ILE A 223 0.73 -8.10 10.93
CA ILE A 223 0.91 -9.55 10.99
C ILE A 223 -0.45 -10.26 10.94
N ILE A 224 -1.42 -9.81 11.74
CA ILE A 224 -2.77 -10.39 11.75
C ILE A 224 -3.41 -10.26 10.37
N PHE A 225 -3.26 -9.10 9.72
CA PHE A 225 -3.77 -8.87 8.37
C PHE A 225 -3.11 -9.79 7.33
N PHE A 226 -1.79 -9.97 7.41
CA PHE A 226 -1.07 -10.90 6.54
C PHE A 226 -1.56 -12.34 6.70
N LEU A 227 -1.62 -12.84 7.94
CA LEU A 227 -2.11 -14.20 8.23
C LEU A 227 -3.56 -14.38 7.80
N GLY A 228 -4.40 -13.38 8.08
CA GLY A 228 -5.80 -13.33 7.65
C GLY A 228 -5.94 -13.43 6.13
N SER A 229 -5.10 -12.70 5.38
CA SER A 229 -5.11 -12.74 3.91
C SER A 229 -4.79 -14.13 3.35
N ILE A 230 -3.95 -14.91 4.03
CA ILE A 230 -3.59 -16.28 3.64
C ILE A 230 -4.75 -17.24 3.92
N ILE A 231 -5.38 -17.13 5.10
CA ILE A 231 -6.43 -18.05 5.57
C ILE A 231 -7.73 -17.84 4.80
N LEU A 232 -8.18 -16.59 4.65
CA LEU A 232 -9.49 -16.25 4.05
C LEU A 232 -9.60 -16.57 2.55
N HIS A 233 -8.48 -16.88 1.91
CA HIS A 233 -8.40 -17.19 0.47
C HIS A 233 -7.88 -18.61 0.20
N ARG A 234 -7.98 -19.52 1.17
CA ARG A 234 -7.88 -20.97 0.93
C ARG A 234 -9.06 -21.44 0.09
#